data_AF-A0AAU9MNA0-F1
#
_entry.id   AF-A0AAU9MNA0-F1
#
_cell.length_a   1.000
_cell.length_b   1.000
_cell.length_c   1.000
_cell.angle_alpha   90.00
_cell.angle_beta   90.00
_cell.angle_gamma   90.00
#
_symmetry.space_group_name_H-M   'P 1'
#
loop_
_entity.id
_entity.type
_entity.pdbx_description
1 polymer ?
#
loop_
_entity_poly.entity_id
_entity_poly.type
_entity_poly.pdbx_seq_one_letter_code
_entity_poly.pdbx_strand_id
1 'polypeptide(L)'
;MAKTRSMTRNENDNASNKKRYETSWADINHDVLFFVMMQLRVVDFVEFSGVCKSWRSLALSNRSKFIASRPPISIRIFIDDDESDYCCYLKLGL
;
A
#
# COMPACT_ATOMS: atom_id res chain seq x y z
N MET A 1 13.28 -62.99 18.08
CA MET A 1 12.24 -62.57 19.03
C MET A 1 12.26 -61.04 19.09
N ALA A 2 11.15 -60.41 18.73
CA ALA A 2 11.01 -58.96 18.65
C ALA A 2 10.07 -58.45 19.75
N LYS A 3 10.52 -57.46 20.54
CA LYS A 3 9.75 -56.48 21.36
C LYS A 3 10.82 -55.64 22.09
N THR A 4 10.76 -54.33 22.34
CA THR A 4 9.76 -53.24 22.39
C THR A 4 10.63 -51.97 22.50
N ARG A 5 10.24 -50.77 22.06
CA ARG A 5 9.26 -49.91 22.74
C ARG A 5 9.08 -48.67 21.87
N SER A 6 7.88 -48.51 21.31
CA SER A 6 7.44 -47.26 20.68
C SER A 6 7.34 -46.18 21.76
N MET A 7 7.99 -45.03 21.53
CA MET A 7 7.72 -43.82 22.30
C MET A 7 6.69 -42.99 21.54
N THR A 8 5.42 -43.11 21.93
CA THR A 8 4.36 -42.19 21.51
C THR A 8 4.52 -40.89 22.28
N ARG A 9 5.01 -39.84 21.63
CA ARG A 9 4.87 -38.46 22.09
C ARG A 9 3.45 -38.02 21.74
N ASN A 10 2.58 -37.92 22.74
CA ASN A 10 1.31 -37.23 22.59
C ASN A 10 1.59 -35.72 22.68
N GLU A 11 1.55 -35.04 21.54
CA GLU A 11 1.43 -33.59 21.45
C GLU A 11 -0.07 -33.27 21.35
N ASN A 12 -0.67 -32.95 22.50
CA ASN A 12 -2.02 -32.38 22.55
C ASN A 12 -1.90 -30.86 22.65
N ASP A 13 -1.40 -30.24 21.59
CA ASP A 13 -1.47 -28.78 21.43
C ASP A 13 -2.87 -28.41 20.95
N ASN A 14 -3.84 -28.46 21.87
CA ASN A 14 -5.10 -27.74 21.70
C ASN A 14 -4.83 -26.24 21.86
N ALA A 15 -4.06 -25.69 20.94
CA ALA A 15 -4.03 -24.26 20.69
C ALA A 15 -5.43 -23.88 20.22
N SER A 16 -6.23 -23.28 21.11
CA SER A 16 -7.51 -22.71 20.72
C SER A 16 -7.23 -21.75 19.56
N ASN A 17 -7.61 -22.14 18.35
CA ASN A 17 -7.51 -21.29 17.17
C ASN A 17 -8.60 -20.22 17.31
N LYS A 18 -8.39 -19.29 18.23
CA LYS A 18 -9.17 -18.07 18.36
C LYS A 18 -8.79 -17.27 17.12
N LYS A 19 -9.46 -17.56 16.01
CA LYS A 19 -9.47 -16.73 14.81
C LYS A 19 -9.92 -15.37 15.27
N ARG A 20 -8.95 -14.51 15.60
CA ARG A 20 -9.21 -13.08 15.71
C ARG A 20 -9.74 -12.73 14.33
N TYR A 21 -10.98 -12.27 14.27
CA TYR A 21 -11.48 -11.58 13.09
C TYR A 21 -10.72 -10.25 13.03
N GLU A 22 -9.42 -10.33 12.77
CA GLU A 22 -8.60 -9.18 12.48
C GLU A 22 -8.99 -8.85 11.04
N THR A 23 -9.92 -7.90 10.90
CA THR A 23 -10.38 -7.45 9.60
C THR A 23 -9.15 -6.96 8.85
N SER A 24 -8.74 -7.71 7.82
CA SER A 24 -7.58 -7.34 7.04
C SER A 24 -7.89 -6.06 6.31
N TRP A 25 -6.97 -5.10 6.31
CA TRP A 25 -7.08 -3.91 5.46
C TRP A 25 -7.30 -4.28 3.99
N ALA A 26 -6.87 -5.48 3.57
CA ALA A 26 -7.10 -5.99 2.23
C ALA A 26 -8.57 -6.30 1.90
N ASP A 27 -9.43 -6.56 2.89
CA ASP A 27 -10.82 -7.01 2.72
C ASP A 27 -11.82 -5.84 2.64
N ILE A 28 -11.35 -4.60 2.74
CA ILE A 28 -12.20 -3.42 2.59
C ILE A 28 -12.70 -3.31 1.15
N ASN A 29 -13.96 -2.93 1.01
CA ASN A 29 -14.59 -2.76 -0.29
C ASN A 29 -13.83 -1.73 -1.16
N HIS A 30 -13.51 -2.13 -2.40
CA HIS A 30 -12.76 -1.32 -3.34
C HIS A 30 -13.45 0.00 -3.74
N ASP A 31 -14.78 0.05 -3.73
CA ASP A 31 -15.53 1.28 -4.05
C ASP A 31 -15.34 2.33 -2.94
N VAL A 32 -15.34 1.90 -1.68
CA VAL A 32 -15.06 2.78 -0.54
C VAL A 32 -13.61 3.28 -0.59
N LEU A 33 -12.67 2.39 -0.91
CA LEU A 33 -11.26 2.74 -1.10
C LEU A 33 -11.07 3.75 -2.23
N PHE A 34 -11.75 3.54 -3.36
CA PHE A 34 -11.72 4.48 -4.48
C PHE A 34 -12.28 5.85 -4.08
N PHE A 35 -13.41 5.87 -3.36
CA PHE A 35 -14.00 7.13 -2.88
C PHE A 35 -13.03 7.89 -1.96
N VAL A 36 -12.44 7.22 -0.98
CA VAL A 36 -11.45 7.81 -0.07
C VAL A 36 -10.24 8.32 -0.86
N MET A 37 -9.68 7.49 -1.76
CA MET A 37 -8.54 7.83 -2.60
C MET A 37 -8.79 9.13 -3.40
N MET A 38 -10.00 9.31 -3.94
CA MET A 38 -10.37 10.51 -4.70
C MET A 38 -10.53 11.77 -3.84
N GLN A 39 -10.43 11.69 -2.51
CA GLN A 39 -10.45 12.85 -1.61
C GLN A 39 -9.05 13.21 -1.09
N LEU A 40 -8.04 12.39 -1.34
CA LEU A 40 -6.69 12.57 -0.81
C LEU A 40 -5.91 13.69 -1.51
N ARG A 41 -4.95 14.28 -0.78
CA ARG A 41 -3.86 15.06 -1.40
C ARG A 41 -2.83 14.11 -2.00
N VAL A 42 -1.93 14.66 -2.82
CA VAL A 42 -0.91 13.84 -3.52
C VAL A 42 0.02 13.12 -2.55
N VAL A 43 0.38 13.74 -1.42
CA VAL A 43 1.21 13.08 -0.39
C VAL A 43 0.46 11.92 0.25
N ASP A 44 -0.77 12.17 0.70
CA ASP A 44 -1.62 11.14 1.33
C ASP A 44 -1.92 9.97 0.38
N PHE A 45 -2.00 10.23 -0.94
CA PHE A 45 -2.15 9.18 -1.96
C PHE A 45 -0.95 8.21 -1.99
N VAL A 46 0.27 8.72 -1.76
CA VAL A 46 1.47 7.87 -1.68
C VAL A 46 1.38 6.96 -0.46
N GLU A 47 1.02 7.50 0.71
CA GLU A 47 0.83 6.73 1.94
C GLU A 47 -0.29 5.69 1.81
N PHE A 48 -1.41 6.08 1.20
CA PHE A 48 -2.53 5.19 0.88
C PHE A 48 -2.08 3.98 0.04
N SER A 49 -1.25 4.21 -0.97
CA SER A 49 -0.68 3.12 -1.79
C SER A 49 0.33 2.24 -1.04
N GLY A 50 0.75 2.66 0.16
CA GLY A 50 1.68 1.96 1.04
C GLY A 50 1.04 0.89 1.92
N VAL A 51 -0.27 0.97 2.20
CA VAL A 51 -0.95 0.16 3.23
C VAL A 51 -0.83 -1.35 2.98
N CYS A 52 -1.20 -1.82 1.80
CA CYS A 52 -1.07 -3.23 1.42
C CYS A 52 -1.06 -3.38 -0.11
N LYS A 53 -0.83 -4.61 -0.59
CA LYS A 53 -0.79 -4.91 -2.04
C LYS A 53 -2.12 -4.58 -2.75
N SER A 54 -3.26 -4.85 -2.09
CA SER A 54 -4.60 -4.57 -2.65
C SER A 54 -4.82 -3.06 -2.86
N TRP A 55 -4.51 -2.24 -1.86
CA TRP A 55 -4.64 -0.79 -1.93
C TRP A 55 -3.68 -0.19 -2.96
N ARG A 56 -2.43 -0.69 -3.01
CA ARG A 56 -1.46 -0.31 -4.02
C ARG A 56 -1.96 -0.60 -5.43
N SER A 57 -2.53 -1.78 -5.66
CA SER A 57 -3.06 -2.17 -6.97
C SER A 57 -4.20 -1.24 -7.41
N LEU A 58 -5.12 -0.91 -6.49
CA LEU A 58 -6.20 0.05 -6.75
C LEU A 58 -5.68 1.46 -7.03
N ALA A 59 -4.70 1.93 -6.26
CA ALA A 59 -4.10 3.25 -6.44
C ALA A 59 -3.39 3.37 -7.80
N LEU A 60 -2.61 2.35 -8.18
CA LEU A 60 -1.87 2.35 -9.44
C LEU A 60 -2.80 2.27 -10.65
N SER A 61 -3.87 1.47 -10.61
CA SER A 61 -4.82 1.35 -11.73
C SER A 61 -5.65 2.62 -11.94
N ASN A 62 -5.83 3.44 -10.90
CA ASN A 62 -6.60 4.68 -10.96
C ASN A 62 -5.74 5.95 -10.89
N ARG A 63 -4.40 5.83 -10.96
CA ARG A 63 -3.47 6.94 -10.78
C ARG A 63 -3.75 8.10 -11.73
N SER A 64 -3.98 7.83 -13.01
CA SER A 64 -4.25 8.86 -14.02
C SER A 64 -5.52 9.66 -13.69
N LYS A 65 -6.59 8.97 -13.28
CA LYS A 65 -7.85 9.61 -12.85
C LYS A 65 -7.66 10.48 -11.61
N PHE A 66 -6.89 9.99 -10.64
CA PHE A 66 -6.54 10.76 -9.46
C PHE A 66 -5.74 12.02 -9.83
N ILE A 67 -4.69 11.90 -10.65
CA ILE A 67 -3.86 13.04 -11.08
C ILE A 67 -4.68 14.06 -11.89
N ALA A 68 -5.51 13.61 -12.83
CA ALA A 68 -6.37 14.48 -13.63
C ALA A 68 -7.39 15.27 -12.77
N SER A 69 -7.77 14.74 -11.60
CA SER A 69 -8.65 15.43 -10.67
C SER A 69 -7.95 16.50 -9.81
N ARG A 70 -6.62 16.57 -9.84
CA ARG A 70 -5.84 17.54 -9.05
C ARG A 70 -5.53 18.78 -9.86
N PRO A 71 -5.49 19.95 -9.20
CA PRO A 71 -4.93 21.13 -9.84
C PRO A 71 -3.46 20.84 -10.20
N PRO A 72 -2.95 21.43 -11.30
CA PRO A 72 -1.56 21.26 -11.69
C PRO A 72 -0.62 21.62 -10.55
N ILE A 73 0.23 20.68 -10.16
CA ILE A 73 1.28 20.91 -9.17
C ILE A 73 2.52 21.38 -9.92
N SER A 74 3.06 22.53 -9.53
CA SER A 74 4.37 23.01 -9.97
C SER A 74 5.41 22.61 -8.94
N ILE A 75 6.37 21.77 -9.35
CA ILE A 75 7.56 21.50 -8.57
C ILE A 75 8.68 22.36 -9.15
N ARG A 76 9.36 23.12 -8.28
CA ARG A 76 10.63 23.78 -8.62
C ARG A 76 11.76 22.86 -8.22
N ILE A 77 12.58 22.49 -9.19
CA ILE A 77 13.82 21.75 -8.95
C ILE A 77 14.97 22.74 -9.13
N PHE A 78 15.85 22.80 -8.14
CA PHE A 78 17.13 23.48 -8.22
C PHE A 78 18.17 22.43 -8.59
N ILE A 79 18.91 22.66 -9.67
CA ILE A 79 20.04 21.84 -10.06
C ILE A 79 21.26 22.71 -9.80
N ASP A 80 21.98 22.42 -8.72
CA ASP A 80 23.28 23.03 -8.44
C ASP A 80 24.31 22.44 -9.43
N ASP A 81 24.37 23.01 -10.62
CA ASP A 81 25.51 22.85 -11.54
C ASP A 81 26.28 24.17 -11.52
N ASP A 82 27.61 24.08 -11.39
CA ASP A 82 28.58 25.13 -11.00
C ASP A 82 28.72 26.27 -12.05
N GLU A 83 27.63 26.73 -12.67
CA GLU A 83 27.58 27.99 -13.45
C GLU A 83 26.18 28.50 -13.82
N SER A 84 25.07 27.82 -13.49
CA SER A 84 23.73 28.38 -13.83
C SER A 84 22.55 27.79 -13.03
N ASP A 85 21.79 28.69 -12.39
CA ASP A 85 20.52 28.39 -11.73
C ASP A 85 19.42 28.06 -12.76
N TYR A 86 19.27 26.79 -13.13
CA TYR A 86 18.11 26.34 -13.90
C TYR A 86 16.96 25.95 -12.95
N CYS A 87 15.92 26.79 -12.88
CA CYS A 87 14.65 26.41 -12.24
C CYS A 87 13.75 25.66 -13.22
N CYS A 88 13.69 24.33 -13.12
CA CYS A 88 12.72 23.54 -13.89
C CYS A 88 11.36 23.52 -13.19
N TYR A 89 10.29 23.83 -13.93
CA TYR A 89 8.92 23.61 -13.48
C TYR A 89 8.41 22.28 -14.03
N LEU A 90 8.29 21.27 -13.18
CA LEU A 90 7.55 20.06 -13.56
C LEU A 90 6.07 20.31 -13.30
N LYS A 91 5.29 20.40 -14.38
CA LYS A 91 3.84 20.24 -14.32
C LYS A 91 3.57 18.75 -14.30
N LEU A 92 3.22 18.19 -13.14
CA LEU A 92 2.83 16.79 -13.04
C LEU A 92 1.47 16.58 -13.71
N GLY A 93 1.50 16.32 -15.02
CA GLY A 93 0.42 15.70 -15.79
C GLY A 93 0.95 14.36 -16.33
N LEU A 94 0.63 13.27 -15.63
CA LEU A 94 0.91 11.88 -16.02
C LEU A 94 -0.39 11.09 -15.98
#